data_AF-A0A381VAF4-F1
#
_entry.id   AF-A0A381VAF4-F1
#
_cell.length_a   1.000
_cell.length_b   1.000
_cell.length_c   1.000
_cell.angle_alpha   90.00
_cell.angle_beta   90.00
_cell.angle_gamma   90.00
#
_symmetry.space_group_name_H-M   'P 1'
#
loop_
_entity.id
_entity.type
_entity.pdbx_description
1 polymer ?
#
loop_
_entity_poly.entity_id
_entity_poly.type
_entity_poly.pdbx_seq_one_letter_code
_entity_poly.pdbx_strand_id
1 'polypeptide(L)'
;MTLYNIDIGIKTEQLKPLADMVAEISGAIVPRNRPIVGDDLFKIESGIIATWLLNCGKEHQTEVVPFRPSLVGQSDPEAVIGKGSGIDNVKHFLDKFQIKASEEQAMEVLMAVKDWGLIHKRLMKDDEFRKLAEETLAD
;
A
#
# COMPACT_ATOMS: atom_id res chain seq x y z
N MET A 1 -6.55 -11.05 23.50
CA MET A 1 -7.32 -11.50 22.33
C MET A 1 -6.63 -12.59 21.51
N THR A 2 -5.54 -12.33 20.78
CA THR A 2 -4.93 -13.37 19.89
C THR A 2 -3.71 -14.10 20.47
N LEU A 3 -2.88 -13.45 21.31
CA LEU A 3 -1.65 -14.06 21.86
C LEU A 3 -1.87 -14.76 23.22
N TYR A 4 -2.42 -14.06 24.22
CA TYR A 4 -2.61 -14.59 25.58
C TYR A 4 -4.04 -15.04 25.89
N ASN A 5 -4.97 -14.92 24.93
CA ASN A 5 -6.39 -15.21 25.10
C ASN A 5 -7.07 -14.55 26.32
N ILE A 6 -6.57 -13.39 26.74
CA ILE A 6 -7.19 -12.56 27.79
C ILE A 6 -8.07 -11.50 27.14
N ASP A 7 -9.29 -11.35 27.68
CA ASP A 7 -10.15 -10.19 27.42
C ASP A 7 -9.73 -9.04 28.35
N ILE A 8 -9.46 -7.89 27.73
CA ILE A 8 -8.99 -6.68 28.41
C ILE A 8 -10.04 -5.57 28.37
N GLY A 9 -11.23 -5.82 27.81
CA GLY A 9 -12.34 -4.85 27.74
C GLY A 9 -12.11 -3.67 26.79
N ILE A 10 -11.08 -3.73 25.93
CA ILE A 10 -10.76 -2.67 24.96
C ILE A 10 -11.34 -3.02 23.59
N LYS A 11 -12.09 -2.09 23.00
CA LYS A 11 -12.57 -2.14 21.61
C LYS A 11 -11.44 -1.78 20.65
N THR A 12 -10.63 -2.75 20.25
CA THR A 12 -9.41 -2.49 19.46
C THR A 12 -9.71 -1.90 18.09
N GLU A 13 -10.87 -2.18 17.51
CA GLU A 13 -11.33 -1.62 16.23
C GLU A 13 -11.49 -0.10 16.24
N GLN A 14 -11.51 0.53 17.43
CA GLN A 14 -11.60 1.99 17.59
C GLN A 14 -10.22 2.65 17.73
N LEU A 15 -9.11 1.91 17.75
CA LEU A 15 -7.78 2.46 18.02
C LEU A 15 -7.34 3.49 16.97
N LYS A 16 -7.46 3.16 15.67
CA LYS A 16 -7.14 4.10 14.58
C LYS A 16 -8.08 5.33 14.57
N PRO A 17 -9.42 5.18 14.54
CA PRO A 17 -10.33 6.33 14.60
C PRO A 17 -10.10 7.24 15.82
N LEU A 18 -9.85 6.66 17.00
CA LEU A 18 -9.55 7.41 18.22
C LEU A 18 -8.23 8.18 18.10
N ALA A 19 -7.17 7.55 17.57
CA ALA A 19 -5.89 8.21 17.37
C ALA A 19 -5.99 9.38 16.38
N ASP A 20 -6.76 9.21 15.30
CA ASP A 20 -7.01 10.26 14.30
C ASP A 20 -7.77 11.44 14.91
N MET A 21 -8.84 11.17 15.67
CA MET A 21 -9.60 12.21 16.37
C MET A 21 -8.72 12.98 17.35
N VAL A 22 -7.88 12.29 18.13
CA VAL A 22 -6.96 12.95 19.08
C VAL A 22 -5.92 13.79 18.33
N ALA A 23 -5.36 13.29 17.23
CA ALA A 23 -4.40 14.02 16.41
C ALA A 23 -5.03 15.30 15.82
N GLU A 24 -6.26 15.21 15.33
CA GLU A 24 -7.03 16.35 14.80
C GLU A 24 -7.26 17.42 15.87
N ILE A 25 -7.75 17.03 17.05
CA ILE A 25 -8.08 17.96 18.14
C ILE A 25 -6.83 18.59 18.75
N SER A 26 -5.78 17.80 18.95
CA SER A 26 -4.56 18.25 19.64
C SER A 26 -3.54 18.92 18.73
N GLY A 27 -3.65 18.74 17.40
CA GLY A 27 -2.62 19.11 16.43
C GLY A 27 -1.37 18.23 16.50
N ALA A 28 -1.41 17.10 17.21
CA ALA A 28 -0.29 16.17 17.29
C ALA A 28 -0.06 15.47 15.95
N ILE A 29 1.21 15.37 15.54
CA ILE A 29 1.59 14.66 14.31
C ILE A 29 1.87 13.20 14.65
N VAL A 30 1.08 12.29 14.08
CA VAL A 30 1.32 10.84 14.16
C VAL A 30 2.27 10.42 13.03
N PRO A 31 3.42 9.79 13.34
CA PRO A 31 4.29 9.26 12.30
C PRO A 31 3.57 8.24 11.42
N ARG A 32 3.76 8.32 10.10
CA ARG A 32 3.07 7.44 9.13
C ARG A 32 3.37 5.95 9.34
N ASN A 33 4.52 5.63 9.93
CA ASN A 33 4.94 4.26 10.28
C ASN A 33 4.67 3.89 11.75
N ARG A 34 3.90 4.71 12.49
CA ARG A 34 3.57 4.45 13.89
C ARG A 34 2.84 3.09 14.00
N PRO A 35 3.26 2.16 14.88
CA PRO A 35 2.56 0.90 15.04
C PRO A 35 1.07 1.08 15.33
N ILE A 36 0.25 0.18 14.80
CA ILE A 36 -1.22 0.17 14.88
C ILE A 36 -1.91 1.29 14.10
N VAL A 37 -1.50 2.55 14.28
CA VAL A 37 -2.29 3.73 13.87
C VAL A 37 -1.69 4.55 12.72
N GLY A 38 -0.48 4.22 12.27
CA GLY A 38 0.18 4.94 11.17
C GLY A 38 -0.51 4.70 9.82
N ASP A 39 -0.57 5.75 8.99
CA ASP A 39 -1.26 5.75 7.69
C ASP A 39 -0.59 4.90 6.59
N ASP A 40 0.68 4.53 6.79
CA ASP A 40 1.46 3.79 5.79
C ASP A 40 1.70 2.33 6.17
N LEU A 41 1.21 1.88 7.32
CA LEU A 41 1.50 0.52 7.82
C LEU A 41 1.10 -0.60 6.85
N PHE A 42 0.02 -0.39 6.10
CA PHE A 42 -0.56 -1.37 5.21
C PHE A 42 -0.37 -1.02 3.72
N LYS A 43 0.51 -0.05 3.44
CA LYS A 43 0.94 0.27 2.06
C LYS A 43 2.15 -0.57 1.71
N ILE A 44 1.99 -1.41 0.69
CA ILE A 44 3.01 -2.39 0.29
C ILE A 44 3.62 -1.97 -1.05
N GLU A 45 4.80 -1.36 -0.97
CA GLU A 45 5.56 -0.94 -2.15
C GLU A 45 6.47 -2.04 -2.69
N SER A 46 7.15 -2.78 -1.79
CA SER A 46 8.15 -3.78 -2.15
C SER A 46 7.59 -4.84 -3.08
N GLY A 47 8.21 -5.01 -4.25
CA GLY A 47 7.75 -5.92 -5.30
C GLY A 47 7.39 -7.32 -4.81
N ILE A 48 8.28 -7.97 -4.06
CA ILE A 48 8.06 -9.35 -3.58
C ILE A 48 6.82 -9.43 -2.68
N ILE A 49 6.64 -8.46 -1.80
CA ILE A 49 5.54 -8.45 -0.82
C ILE A 49 4.23 -8.06 -1.51
N ALA A 50 4.28 -7.16 -2.50
CA ALA A 50 3.12 -6.82 -3.32
C ALA A 50 2.64 -8.04 -4.13
N THR A 51 3.55 -8.81 -4.73
CA THR A 51 3.21 -10.09 -5.38
C THR A 51 2.48 -11.03 -4.41
N TRP A 52 2.98 -11.17 -3.18
CA TRP A 52 2.31 -12.01 -2.18
C TRP A 52 0.93 -11.47 -1.82
N LEU A 53 0.80 -10.15 -1.60
CA LEU A 53 -0.49 -9.52 -1.33
C LEU A 53 -1.53 -9.83 -2.42
N LEU A 54 -1.14 -9.69 -3.68
CA LEU A 54 -2.02 -9.93 -4.83
C LEU A 54 -2.42 -11.41 -4.97
N ASN A 55 -1.51 -12.33 -4.65
CA ASN A 55 -1.75 -13.77 -4.75
C ASN A 55 -2.57 -14.33 -3.56
N CYS A 56 -2.25 -13.91 -2.34
CA CYS A 56 -2.93 -14.36 -1.13
C CYS A 56 -4.37 -13.81 -1.02
N GLY A 57 -4.60 -12.61 -1.58
CA GLY A 57 -5.89 -11.94 -1.53
C GLY A 57 -6.38 -11.70 -0.09
N LYS A 58 -7.69 -11.45 0.05
CA LYS A 58 -8.29 -11.13 1.36
C LYS A 58 -8.41 -12.34 2.28
N GLU A 59 -8.51 -13.55 1.72
CA GLU A 59 -8.66 -14.79 2.50
C GLU A 59 -7.38 -15.11 3.26
N HIS A 60 -6.23 -15.06 2.59
CA HIS A 60 -4.90 -15.39 3.15
C HIS A 60 -4.08 -14.14 3.50
N GLN A 61 -4.72 -12.99 3.72
CA GLN A 61 -4.09 -11.71 4.02
C GLN A 61 -3.06 -11.78 5.17
N THR A 62 -3.25 -12.71 6.12
CA THR A 62 -2.35 -12.90 7.26
C THR A 62 -1.01 -13.57 6.93
N GLU A 63 -0.81 -14.04 5.71
CA GLU A 63 0.50 -14.49 5.21
C GLU A 63 1.43 -13.31 4.90
N VAL A 64 0.85 -12.12 4.70
CA VAL A 64 1.56 -10.89 4.33
C VAL A 64 1.64 -9.91 5.49
N VAL A 65 0.57 -9.81 6.29
CA VAL A 65 0.49 -8.93 7.46
C VAL A 65 0.15 -9.72 8.72
N PRO A 66 0.65 -9.37 9.91
CA PRO A 66 0.56 -10.24 11.09
C PRO A 66 -0.87 -10.44 11.64
N PHE A 67 -1.82 -9.58 11.25
CA PHE A 67 -3.23 -9.66 11.63
C PHE A 67 -4.08 -8.87 10.63
N ARG A 68 -5.39 -9.12 10.62
CA ARG A 68 -6.34 -8.36 9.79
C ARG A 68 -6.38 -6.89 10.26
N PRO A 69 -6.18 -5.90 9.37
CA PRO A 69 -6.16 -4.48 9.76
C PRO A 69 -7.45 -4.00 10.44
N SER A 70 -8.59 -4.59 10.09
CA SER A 70 -9.89 -4.31 10.72
C SER A 70 -9.90 -4.55 12.24
N LEU A 71 -9.01 -5.41 12.76
CA LEU A 71 -8.86 -5.63 14.20
C LEU A 71 -8.51 -4.34 14.97
N VAL A 72 -7.86 -3.39 14.29
CA VAL A 72 -7.38 -2.14 14.88
C VAL A 72 -8.01 -0.88 14.25
N GLY A 73 -9.03 -1.05 13.43
CA GLY A 73 -9.72 0.05 12.74
C GLY A 73 -8.99 0.58 11.52
N GLN A 74 -8.07 -0.20 10.94
CA GLN A 74 -7.29 0.18 9.76
C GLN A 74 -7.89 -0.39 8.47
N SER A 75 -7.59 0.26 7.35
CA SER A 75 -7.94 -0.20 6.00
C SER A 75 -7.19 -1.47 5.62
N ASP A 76 -7.76 -2.25 4.69
CA ASP A 76 -7.09 -3.41 4.10
C ASP A 76 -5.75 -2.99 3.44
N PRO A 77 -4.73 -3.88 3.40
CA PRO A 77 -3.47 -3.57 2.77
C PRO A 77 -3.62 -3.40 1.27
N GLU A 78 -2.87 -2.45 0.74
CA GLU A 78 -2.91 -2.06 -0.65
C GLU A 78 -1.50 -2.10 -1.25
N ALA A 79 -1.42 -2.57 -2.50
CA ALA A 79 -0.21 -2.41 -3.28
C ALA A 79 -0.09 -0.92 -3.67
N VAL A 80 1.06 -0.32 -3.40
CA VAL A 80 1.37 1.06 -3.80
C VAL A 80 2.53 1.07 -4.79
N ILE A 81 2.73 2.19 -5.47
CA ILE A 81 3.71 2.29 -6.55
C ILE A 81 4.75 3.39 -6.29
N GLY A 82 6.01 3.04 -6.54
CA GLY A 82 7.17 3.87 -6.24
C GLY A 82 8.50 3.19 -6.61
N LYS A 83 9.59 3.66 -6.01
CA LYS A 83 10.95 3.19 -6.31
C LYS A 83 11.15 1.70 -6.02
N GLY A 84 10.54 1.19 -4.96
CA GLY A 84 10.63 -0.19 -4.49
C GLY A 84 9.74 -1.18 -5.23
N SER A 85 8.93 -0.71 -6.19
CA SER A 85 7.98 -1.53 -6.91
C SER A 85 8.63 -2.61 -7.77
N GLY A 86 7.94 -3.73 -7.89
CA GLY A 86 8.23 -4.82 -8.82
C GLY A 86 7.28 -4.80 -10.03
N ILE A 87 7.46 -5.78 -10.90
CA ILE A 87 6.65 -5.92 -12.13
C ILE A 87 5.16 -6.14 -11.81
N ASP A 88 4.84 -6.88 -10.74
CA ASP A 88 3.44 -7.14 -10.38
C ASP A 88 2.73 -5.90 -9.83
N ASN A 89 3.45 -4.95 -9.20
CA ASN A 89 2.87 -3.64 -8.87
C ASN A 89 2.45 -2.91 -10.15
N VAL A 90 3.33 -2.89 -11.17
CA VAL A 90 3.07 -2.20 -12.43
C VAL A 90 1.91 -2.85 -13.16
N LYS A 91 1.90 -4.17 -13.30
CA LYS A 91 0.78 -4.90 -13.90
C LYS A 91 -0.54 -4.65 -13.19
N HIS A 92 -0.52 -4.66 -11.85
CA HIS A 92 -1.70 -4.34 -11.04
C HIS A 92 -2.23 -2.93 -11.32
N PHE A 93 -1.33 -1.94 -11.41
CA PHE A 93 -1.72 -0.55 -11.70
C PHE A 93 -2.15 -0.35 -13.17
N LEU A 94 -1.51 -1.00 -14.13
CA LEU A 94 -1.93 -0.98 -15.55
C LEU A 94 -3.34 -1.56 -15.70
N ASP A 95 -3.63 -2.69 -15.05
CA ASP A 95 -4.96 -3.31 -15.03
C ASP A 95 -6.00 -2.40 -14.36
N LYS A 96 -5.65 -1.81 -13.20
CA LYS A 96 -6.48 -0.83 -12.48
C LYS A 96 -6.92 0.34 -13.38
N PHE A 97 -6.06 0.79 -14.29
CA PHE A 97 -6.38 1.89 -15.23
C PHE A 97 -6.81 1.41 -16.62
N GLN A 98 -6.96 0.10 -16.82
CA GLN A 98 -7.32 -0.53 -18.10
C GLN A 98 -6.36 -0.20 -19.25
N ILE A 99 -5.08 0.00 -18.93
CA ILE A 99 -4.01 0.24 -19.90
C ILE A 99 -3.46 -1.10 -20.35
N LYS A 100 -3.57 -1.40 -21.65
CA LYS A 100 -3.02 -2.63 -22.23
C LYS A 100 -1.55 -2.45 -22.54
N ALA A 101 -0.73 -3.37 -22.06
CA ALA A 101 0.70 -3.42 -22.32
C ALA A 101 1.16 -4.87 -22.49
N SER A 102 2.17 -5.11 -23.32
CA SER A 102 2.92 -6.37 -23.32
C SER A 102 3.79 -6.50 -22.06
N GLU A 103 4.41 -7.67 -21.87
CA GLU A 103 5.37 -7.88 -20.78
C GLU A 103 6.58 -6.95 -20.91
N GLU A 104 7.08 -6.73 -22.13
CA GLU A 104 8.19 -5.82 -22.43
C GLU A 104 7.80 -4.38 -22.10
N GLN A 105 6.62 -3.95 -22.54
CA GLN A 105 6.07 -2.63 -22.25
C GLN A 105 5.84 -2.41 -20.74
N ALA A 106 5.36 -3.42 -20.02
CA ALA A 106 5.23 -3.33 -18.56
C ALA A 106 6.60 -3.20 -17.86
N MET A 107 7.65 -3.83 -18.41
CA MET A 107 9.02 -3.65 -17.92
C MET A 107 9.56 -2.24 -18.19
N GLU A 108 9.24 -1.65 -19.34
CA GLU A 108 9.60 -0.25 -19.64
C GLU A 108 8.93 0.72 -18.66
N VAL A 109 7.63 0.54 -18.42
CA VAL A 109 6.89 1.33 -17.40
C VAL A 109 7.49 1.13 -16.01
N LEU A 110 7.89 -0.09 -15.63
CA LEU A 110 8.58 -0.34 -14.35
C LEU A 110 9.88 0.46 -14.23
N MET A 111 10.68 0.53 -15.29
CA MET A 111 11.91 1.32 -15.29
C MET A 111 11.61 2.81 -15.15
N ALA A 112 10.61 3.32 -15.90
CA ALA A 112 10.18 4.71 -15.78
C ALA A 112 9.66 5.06 -14.38
N VAL A 113 8.87 4.17 -13.74
CA VAL A 113 8.42 4.31 -12.34
C VAL A 113 9.61 4.38 -11.38
N LYS A 114 10.62 3.53 -11.58
CA LYS A 114 11.83 3.49 -10.74
C LYS A 114 12.67 4.75 -10.90
N ASP A 115 12.72 5.34 -12.09
CA ASP A 115 13.45 6.59 -12.33
C ASP A 115 12.69 7.77 -11.75
N TRP A 116 11.37 7.80 -11.94
CA TRP A 116 10.50 8.78 -11.29
C TRP A 116 10.63 8.76 -9.77
N GLY A 117 10.61 7.57 -9.16
CA GLY A 117 10.72 7.39 -7.71
C GLY A 117 12.07 7.82 -7.14
N LEU A 118 13.16 7.67 -7.92
CA LEU A 118 14.50 8.12 -7.54
C LEU A 118 14.58 9.65 -7.39
N ILE A 119 13.85 10.37 -8.24
CA ILE A 119 13.79 11.83 -8.25
C ILE A 119 12.87 12.35 -7.14
N HIS A 120 11.65 11.80 -7.05
CA HIS A 120 10.60 12.36 -6.19
C HIS A 120 10.64 11.88 -4.74
N LYS A 121 11.27 10.72 -4.47
CA LYS A 121 11.47 10.16 -3.11
C LYS A 121 10.17 10.01 -2.30
N ARG A 122 9.08 9.68 -2.99
CA ARG A 122 7.76 9.39 -2.40
C ARG A 122 7.01 8.38 -3.27
N LEU A 123 5.88 7.90 -2.77
CA LEU A 123 4.92 7.12 -3.56
C LEU A 123 4.29 8.01 -4.65
N MET A 124 4.03 7.42 -5.81
CA MET A 124 3.26 8.06 -6.88
C MET A 124 1.79 8.09 -6.51
N LYS A 125 1.11 9.13 -6.98
CA LYS A 125 -0.35 9.15 -7.04
C LYS A 125 -0.84 8.44 -8.30
N ASP A 126 -2.11 8.05 -8.28
CA ASP A 126 -2.79 7.36 -9.38
C ASP A 126 -2.72 8.12 -10.71
N ASP A 127 -2.91 9.44 -10.69
CA ASP A 127 -2.84 10.33 -11.86
C ASP A 127 -1.42 10.44 -12.42
N GLU A 128 -0.42 10.47 -11.55
CA GLU A 128 0.99 10.50 -11.94
C GLU A 128 1.42 9.19 -12.59
N PHE A 129 0.97 8.05 -12.05
CA PHE A 129 1.24 6.75 -12.66
C PHE A 129 0.58 6.64 -14.03
N ARG A 130 -0.70 6.98 -14.14
CA ARG A 130 -1.43 6.92 -15.41
C ARG A 130 -0.72 7.73 -16.48
N LYS A 131 -0.36 8.98 -16.17
CA LYS A 131 0.35 9.86 -17.10
C LYS A 131 1.70 9.26 -17.52
N LEU A 132 2.49 8.79 -16.56
CA LEU A 132 3.79 8.18 -16.84
C LEU A 132 3.67 6.94 -17.72
N ALA A 133 2.68 6.08 -17.46
CA ALA A 133 2.43 4.89 -18.27
C ALA A 133 2.01 5.25 -19.70
N GLU A 134 1.08 6.19 -19.88
CA GLU A 134 0.65 6.65 -21.21
C GLU A 134 1.81 7.28 -22.00
N GLU A 135 2.66 8.10 -21.36
CA GLU A 135 3.84 8.70 -21.99
C GLU A 135 4.90 7.65 -22.36
N THR A 136 5.10 6.63 -21.53
CA THR A 136 6.08 5.56 -21.79
C THR A 136 5.64 4.63 -22.92
N LEU A 137 4.32 4.49 -23.15
CA LEU A 137 3.74 3.57 -24.13
C LEU A 137 3.31 4.25 -25.45
N ALA A 138 3.51 5.56 -25.57
CA ALA A 138 3.16 6.33 -26.76
C ALA A 138 4.17 6.21 -27.91
N ASP A 139 5.33 5.58 -27.64
CA ASP A 139 6.38 5.24 -28.62
C ASP A 139 6.24 3.79 -29.14
#